data_AF-A0A183F0H0-F1
#
_entry.id   AF-A0A183F0H0-F1
#
_cell.length_a   1.000
_cell.length_b   1.000
_cell.length_c   1.000
_cell.angle_alpha   90.00
_cell.angle_beta   90.00
_cell.angle_gamma   90.00
#
_symmetry.space_group_name_H-M   'P 1'
#
loop_
_entity.id
_entity.type
_entity.pdbx_description
1 polymer ?
#
loop_
_entity_poly.entity_id
_entity_poly.type
_entity_poly.pdbx_seq_one_letter_code
_entity_poly.pdbx_strand_id
1 'polypeptide(L)'
;LQVWTDIDLEDLVRILTLPKFGNLEQLKNAVRSVIIDLHYDRFQREYNQHSTGMRCALYRELIATGNLSENLKSLPSELDLLEEMRIKKSFVKKTMTTNDV
;
A
#
# COMPACT_ATOMS: atom_id res chain seq x y z
N LEU A 1 -9.78 -15.17 0.94
CA LEU A 1 -9.34 -14.22 2.00
C LEU A 1 -8.38 -14.86 3.01
N GLN A 2 -8.52 -16.14 3.36
CA GLN A 2 -7.68 -16.82 4.36
C GLN A 2 -6.17 -16.89 4.07
N VAL A 3 -5.73 -16.85 2.80
CA VAL A 3 -4.30 -16.98 2.44
C VAL A 3 -3.49 -15.71 2.74
N TRP A 4 -4.15 -14.56 2.92
CA TRP A 4 -3.47 -13.27 3.07
C TRP A 4 -3.38 -12.76 4.51
N THR A 5 -4.11 -13.38 5.44
CA THR A 5 -4.13 -12.96 6.86
C THR A 5 -2.86 -13.30 7.62
N ASP A 6 -2.10 -14.29 7.12
CA ASP A 6 -0.90 -14.78 7.77
C ASP A 6 0.40 -14.19 7.19
N ILE A 7 0.28 -13.32 6.18
CA ILE A 7 1.44 -12.69 5.54
C ILE A 7 1.90 -11.51 6.40
N ASP A 8 3.17 -11.48 6.77
CA ASP A 8 3.73 -10.39 7.57
C ASP A 8 3.80 -9.09 6.76
N LEU A 9 3.67 -7.97 7.47
CA LEU A 9 3.75 -6.63 6.88
C LEU A 9 5.08 -6.41 6.16
N GLU A 10 6.18 -6.99 6.65
CA GLU A 10 7.49 -6.87 5.98
C GLU A 10 7.45 -7.46 4.56
N ASP A 11 6.85 -8.64 4.38
CA ASP A 11 6.74 -9.29 3.07
C ASP A 11 5.81 -8.52 2.13
N LEU A 12 4.72 -7.97 2.66
CA LEU A 12 3.84 -7.09 1.89
C LEU A 12 4.59 -5.85 1.39
N VAL A 13 5.40 -5.21 2.23
CA VAL A 13 6.21 -4.04 1.83
C VAL A 13 7.26 -4.43 0.79
N ARG A 14 7.92 -5.59 0.92
CA ARG A 14 8.86 -6.10 -0.10
C ARG A 14 8.20 -6.28 -1.47
N ILE A 15 6.95 -6.70 -1.52
CA ILE A 15 6.22 -6.82 -2.80
C ILE A 15 5.98 -5.43 -3.40
N LEU A 16 5.70 -4.42 -2.57
CA LEU A 16 5.50 -3.05 -3.06
C LEU A 16 6.80 -2.42 -3.59
N THR A 17 7.97 -2.80 -3.07
CA THR A 17 9.27 -2.32 -3.58
C THR A 17 9.69 -2.95 -4.91
N LEU A 18 9.03 -4.02 -5.37
CA LEU A 18 9.32 -4.62 -6.68
C LEU A 18 9.23 -3.58 -7.82
N PRO A 19 9.96 -3.72 -8.92
CA PRO A 19 9.90 -2.74 -10.01
C PRO A 19 8.50 -2.63 -10.61
N LYS A 20 8.19 -1.46 -11.19
CA LYS A 20 6.91 -1.20 -11.87
C LYS A 20 6.87 -1.92 -13.22
N PHE A 21 6.60 -3.22 -13.20
CA PHE A 21 6.24 -3.99 -14.39
C PHE A 21 4.72 -4.09 -14.52
N GLY A 22 4.19 -3.94 -15.73
CA GLY A 22 2.74 -3.89 -15.96
C GLY A 22 1.98 -5.14 -15.48
N ASN A 23 2.63 -6.31 -15.47
CA ASN A 23 2.09 -7.56 -14.93
C ASN A 23 2.07 -7.62 -13.39
N LEU A 24 2.83 -6.78 -12.68
CA LEU A 24 2.88 -6.74 -11.23
C LEU A 24 1.90 -5.74 -10.62
N GLU A 25 1.29 -4.85 -11.41
CA GLU A 25 0.42 -3.81 -10.87
C GLU A 25 -0.83 -4.39 -10.19
N GLN A 26 -1.39 -5.48 -10.73
CA GLN A 26 -2.50 -6.19 -10.12
C GLN A 26 -2.12 -6.80 -8.77
N LEU A 27 -0.91 -7.38 -8.67
CA LEU A 27 -0.38 -7.92 -7.43
C LEU A 27 -0.18 -6.81 -6.38
N LYS A 28 0.40 -5.68 -6.79
CA LYS A 28 0.58 -4.52 -5.90
C LYS A 28 -0.75 -3.96 -5.40
N ASN A 29 -1.77 -3.89 -6.25
CA ASN A 29 -3.11 -3.48 -5.84
C ASN A 29 -3.76 -4.46 -4.86
N ALA A 30 -3.56 -5.76 -5.04
CA ALA A 30 -4.01 -6.76 -4.07
C ALA A 30 -3.30 -6.58 -2.71
N VAL A 31 -1.98 -6.39 -2.73
CA VAL A 31 -1.18 -6.12 -1.53
C VAL A 31 -1.61 -4.83 -0.83
N ARG A 32 -1.82 -3.73 -1.55
CA ARG A 32 -2.38 -2.48 -1.00
C ARG A 32 -3.70 -2.71 -0.29
N SER A 33 -4.60 -3.51 -0.89
CA SER A 33 -5.89 -3.85 -0.30
C SER A 33 -5.73 -4.62 1.02
N VAL A 34 -4.78 -5.57 1.08
CA VAL A 34 -4.46 -6.35 2.30
C VAL A 34 -3.87 -5.43 3.39
N ILE A 35 -2.94 -4.55 3.03
CA ILE A 35 -2.38 -3.56 3.96
C ILE A 35 -3.50 -2.67 4.53
N ILE A 36 -4.41 -2.18 3.68
CA ILE A 36 -5.55 -1.36 4.12
C ILE A 36 -6.42 -2.10 5.13
N ASP A 37 -6.71 -3.38 4.89
CA ASP A 37 -7.64 -4.15 5.73
C ASP A 37 -7.01 -4.61 7.06
N LEU A 38 -5.71 -4.93 7.06
CA LEU A 38 -5.09 -5.65 8.18
C LEU A 38 -3.97 -4.89 8.89
N HIS A 39 -3.32 -3.93 8.20
CA HIS A 39 -2.06 -3.35 8.68
C HIS A 39 -1.95 -1.84 8.55
N TYR A 40 -3.01 -1.14 8.13
CA TYR A 40 -2.94 0.27 7.73
C TYR A 40 -2.30 1.16 8.79
N ASP A 41 -2.77 1.09 10.04
CA ASP A 41 -2.27 1.94 11.13
C ASP A 41 -0.78 1.67 11.45
N ARG A 42 -0.37 0.40 11.36
CA ARG A 42 1.03 0.00 11.57
C ARG A 42 1.90 0.46 10.40
N PHE A 43 1.44 0.27 9.17
CA PHE A 43 2.12 0.74 7.96
C PHE A 43 2.32 2.26 8.02
N GLN A 44 1.26 3.03 8.27
CA GLN A 44 1.32 4.50 8.34
C GLN A 44 2.32 4.98 9.40
N ARG A 45 2.31 4.36 10.59
CA ARG A 45 3.25 4.68 11.66
C ARG A 45 4.70 4.40 11.27
N GLU A 46 4.96 3.20 10.75
CA GLU A 46 6.32 2.77 10.38
C GLU A 46 6.88 3.51 9.16
N TYR A 47 6.00 3.91 8.23
CA TYR A 47 6.32 4.75 7.09
C TYR A 47 6.73 6.17 7.51
N ASN A 48 6.04 6.77 8.50
CA ASN A 48 6.26 8.14 8.94
C ASN A 48 7.33 8.30 10.03
N GLN A 49 7.52 7.32 10.91
CA GLN A 49 8.32 7.48 12.15
C GLN A 49 9.70 6.80 12.11
N HIS A 50 10.25 6.50 10.94
CA HIS A 50 11.50 5.75 10.78
C HIS A 50 11.48 4.41 11.53
N SER A 51 10.86 3.41 10.92
CA SER A 51 11.08 2.00 11.27
C SER A 51 12.59 1.67 11.40
N THR A 52 12.93 0.66 12.21
CA THR A 52 14.30 0.17 12.38
C THR A 52 14.50 -1.16 11.63
N GLY A 53 15.76 -1.56 11.39
CA GLY A 53 16.08 -2.82 10.74
C GLY A 53 15.69 -2.90 9.25
N MET A 54 15.32 -4.09 8.77
CA MET A 54 15.05 -4.36 7.35
C MET A 54 13.90 -3.50 6.79
N ARG A 55 12.84 -3.29 7.58
CA ARG A 55 11.71 -2.42 7.21
C ARG A 55 12.14 -0.97 6.94
N CYS A 56 13.13 -0.45 7.67
CA CYS A 56 13.69 0.88 7.40
C CYS A 56 14.25 1.02 5.98
N ALA A 57 14.97 -0.01 5.52
CA ALA A 57 15.52 -0.03 4.17
C ALA A 57 14.40 -0.09 3.13
N LEU A 58 13.42 -0.96 3.36
CA LEU A 58 12.27 -1.14 2.46
C LEU A 58 11.40 0.12 2.34
N TYR A 59 11.07 0.78 3.45
CA TYR A 59 10.30 2.02 3.40
C TYR A 59 11.08 3.15 2.72
N ARG A 60 12.40 3.26 2.93
CA ARG A 60 13.24 4.22 2.21
C ARG A 60 13.28 3.94 0.71
N GLU A 61 13.39 2.68 0.32
CA GLU A 61 13.34 2.25 -1.08
C GLU A 61 11.98 2.58 -1.71
N LEU A 62 10.89 2.34 -0.99
CA LEU A 62 9.53 2.66 -1.43
C LEU A 62 9.34 4.17 -1.66
N ILE A 63 9.87 5.00 -0.75
CA ILE A 63 9.85 6.46 -0.85
C ILE A 63 10.71 6.93 -2.03
N ALA A 64 11.91 6.37 -2.18
CA ALA A 64 12.83 6.74 -3.25
C ALA A 64 12.29 6.36 -4.64
N THR A 65 11.74 5.15 -4.78
CA THR A 65 11.17 4.64 -6.03
C THR A 65 9.83 5.30 -6.38
N GLY A 66 9.08 5.77 -5.39
CA GLY A 66 7.92 6.65 -5.59
C GLY A 66 8.29 7.95 -6.32
N ASN A 67 9.50 8.49 -6.08
CA ASN A 67 9.98 9.76 -6.64
C ASN A 67 10.74 9.64 -7.97
N LEU A 68 11.14 8.44 -8.40
CA LEU A 68 12.09 8.22 -9.51
C LEU A 68 11.46 7.87 -10.87
N SER A 69 10.35 8.49 -11.28
CA SER A 69 9.94 8.39 -12.70
C SER A 69 10.52 9.52 -13.53
N GLU A 70 11.04 9.17 -14.71
CA GLU A 70 11.74 10.04 -15.67
C GLU A 70 10.92 11.24 -16.19
N ASN A 71 9.65 11.37 -15.79
CA ASN A 71 8.80 12.50 -16.12
C ASN A 71 8.53 13.32 -14.85
N LEU A 72 8.93 14.59 -14.91
CA LEU A 72 8.92 15.68 -13.90
C LEU A 72 7.60 15.98 -13.14
N LYS A 73 6.62 15.08 -13.09
CA LYS A 73 5.47 15.21 -12.18
C LYS A 73 5.71 14.33 -10.96
N SER A 74 5.63 14.90 -9.75
CA SER A 74 5.70 14.12 -8.52
C SER A 74 4.61 13.07 -8.55
N LEU A 75 5.00 11.81 -8.63
CA LEU A 75 4.06 10.71 -8.47
C LEU A 75 3.55 10.70 -7.02
N PRO A 76 2.30 10.30 -6.79
CA PRO A 76 1.80 10.07 -5.45
C PRO A 76 2.70 9.06 -4.74
N SER A 77 2.99 9.31 -3.47
CA SER A 77 3.70 8.35 -2.62
C SER A 77 2.83 7.11 -2.42
N GLU A 78 3.45 6.01 -1.99
CA GLU A 78 2.68 4.80 -1.68
C GLU A 78 1.66 5.03 -0.55
N LEU A 79 1.97 5.95 0.38
CA LEU A 79 1.02 6.35 1.42
C LEU A 79 -0.19 7.08 0.83
N ASP A 80 0.01 7.93 -0.18
CA ASP A 80 -1.08 8.62 -0.87
C ASP A 80 -1.98 7.63 -1.63
N LEU A 81 -1.37 6.65 -2.30
CA LEU A 81 -2.11 5.58 -3.00
C LEU A 81 -2.95 4.74 -2.04
N LEU A 82 -2.39 4.39 -0.87
CA LEU A 82 -3.12 3.65 0.17
C LEU A 82 -4.28 4.48 0.73
N GLU A 83 -4.09 5.78 0.96
CA GLU A 83 -5.14 6.66 1.48
C GLU A 83 -6.27 6.86 0.47
N GLU A 84 -5.94 7.11 -0.80
CA GLU A 84 -6.92 7.21 -1.87
C GLU A 84 -7.75 5.92 -2.00
N MET A 85 -7.09 4.76 -1.99
CA MET A 85 -7.75 3.46 -2.03
C MET A 85 -8.63 3.22 -0.80
N ARG A 86 -8.17 3.58 0.40
CA ARG A 86 -8.94 3.46 1.65
C ARG A 86 -10.22 4.29 1.59
N ILE A 87 -10.11 5.54 1.14
CA ILE A 87 -11.25 6.45 0.96
C ILE A 87 -12.25 5.84 -0.03
N LYS A 88 -11.80 5.42 -1.22
CA LYS A 88 -12.65 4.75 -2.23
C LYS A 88 -13.34 3.51 -1.68
N LYS A 89 -12.61 2.66 -0.95
CA LYS A 89 -13.15 1.44 -0.33
C LYS A 89 -14.20 1.76 0.74
N SER A 90 -14.04 2.87 1.47
CA SER A 90 -15.04 3.32 2.44
C SER A 90 -16.34 3.78 1.77
N PHE A 91 -16.25 4.45 0.62
CA PHE A 91 -17.43 4.86 -0.16
C PHE A 91 -18.18 3.66 -0.73
N VAL A 92 -17.48 2.67 -1.28
CA VAL A 92 -18.10 1.43 -1.80
C VAL A 92 -18.82 0.65 -0.69
N LYS A 93 -18.20 0.52 0.49
CA LYS A 93 -18.86 -0.13 1.64
C LYS A 93 -20.15 0.62 2.03
N LYS A 94 -20.12 1.95 2.08
CA LYS A 94 -21.28 2.79 2.39
C LYS A 94 -22.40 2.64 1.36
N THR A 95 -22.10 2.69 0.06
CA THR A 95 -23.12 2.57 -0.99
C THR A 95 -23.75 1.18 -1.02
N MET A 96 -22.97 0.11 -0.78
CA MET A 96 -23.51 -1.24 -0.64
C MET A 96 -24.47 -1.35 0.54
N THR A 97 -24.11 -0.82 1.72
CA THR A 97 -25.02 -0.80 2.88
C THR A 97 -26.25 0.09 2.70
N THR A 98 -26.25 1.02 1.74
CA THR A 98 -27.40 1.91 1.46
C THR A 98 -28.37 1.27 0.45
N ASN A 99 -27.89 0.38 -0.41
CA ASN A 99 -28.69 -0.34 -1.41
C ASN A 99 -29.34 -1.61 -0.85
N ASP A 100 -29.01 -2.01 0.38
CA ASP A 100 -29.59 -3.15 1.10
C ASP A 100 -30.75 -2.73 2.05
N VAL A 101 -31.38 -1.56 1.82
CA VAL A 101 -32.53 -1.03 2.57
C VAL A 101 -33.74 -0.85 1.67
#